data_AF-A0AAJ1WWE0-F1
#
_entry.id   AF-A0AAJ1WWE0-F1
#
_cell.length_a   1.000
_cell.length_b   1.000
_cell.length_c   1.000
_cell.angle_alpha   90.00
_cell.angle_beta   90.00
_cell.angle_gamma   90.00
#
_symmetry.space_group_name_H-M   'P 1'
#
loop_
_entity.id
_entity.type
_entity.pdbx_description
1 polymer ?
#
loop_
_entity_poly.entity_id
_entity_poly.type
_entity_poly.pdbx_seq_one_letter_code
_entity_poly.pdbx_strand_id
1 'polypeptide(L)' 'MSGTRKPGTQTLLTLADILGIPVDRFFDGESGSPATADMQECLRLWSCIRTDAGRERALTALRAIIASEQR' A
#
# COMPACT_ATOMS: atom_id res chain seq x y z
N MET A 1 -6.11 -18.55 22.74
CA MET A 1 -5.74 -19.13 21.42
C MET A 1 -6.48 -18.37 20.33
N SER A 2 -5.90 -17.30 19.76
CA SER A 2 -6.50 -16.64 18.60
C SER A 2 -6.02 -17.34 17.33
N GLY A 3 -6.82 -18.29 16.84
CA GLY A 3 -6.64 -18.82 15.50
C GLY A 3 -7.06 -17.77 14.48
N THR A 4 -6.11 -17.00 13.94
CA THR A 4 -6.37 -16.16 12.78
C THR A 4 -6.78 -17.07 11.62
N ARG A 5 -8.08 -17.07 11.27
CA ARG A 5 -8.55 -17.67 10.01
C ARG A 5 -7.78 -16.98 8.89
N LYS A 6 -6.91 -17.71 8.20
CA LYS A 6 -6.27 -17.20 6.99
C LYS A 6 -7.39 -16.92 5.98
N PRO A 7 -7.47 -15.70 5.42
CA PRO A 7 -8.43 -15.42 4.37
C PRO A 7 -8.18 -16.37 3.20
N GLY A 8 -9.25 -16.86 2.59
CA GLY A 8 -9.15 -17.71 1.41
C GLY A 8 -8.60 -16.91 0.22
N THR A 9 -8.04 -17.62 -0.77
CA THR A 9 -7.43 -17.01 -1.97
C THR A 9 -8.36 -16.02 -2.68
N GLN A 10 -9.66 -16.32 -2.74
CA GLN A 10 -10.66 -15.44 -3.36
C GLN A 10 -10.82 -14.12 -2.61
N THR A 11 -10.72 -14.13 -1.28
CA THR A 11 -10.75 -12.91 -0.46
C THR A 11 -9.53 -12.04 -0.75
N LEU A 12 -8.34 -12.64 -0.88
CA LEU A 12 -7.11 -11.90 -1.20
C LEU A 12 -7.15 -11.31 -2.61
N LEU A 13 -7.64 -12.04 -3.60
CA LEU A 13 -7.85 -11.52 -4.97
C LEU A 13 -8.83 -10.34 -4.97
N THR A 14 -9.93 -10.44 -4.22
CA THR A 14 -10.91 -9.35 -4.12
C THR A 14 -10.30 -8.11 -3.48
N LEU A 15 -9.51 -8.28 -2.42
CA LEU A 15 -8.82 -7.16 -1.77
C LEU A 15 -7.74 -6.55 -2.67
N ALA A 16 -7.00 -7.37 -3.43
CA ALA A 16 -6.00 -6.91 -4.38
C ALA A 16 -6.62 -6.00 -5.45
N ASP A 17 -7.77 -6.40 -6.00
CA ASP A 17 -8.53 -5.63 -6.98
C ASP A 17 -9.03 -4.30 -6.41
N ILE A 18 -9.65 -4.32 -5.22
CA ILE A 18 -10.13 -3.11 -4.52
C ILE A 18 -8.98 -2.12 -4.26
N LEU A 19 -7.82 -2.64 -3.87
CA LEU A 19 -6.65 -1.83 -3.53
C LEU A 19 -5.81 -1.44 -4.76
N GLY A 20 -6.09 -2.01 -5.94
CA GLY A 20 -5.31 -1.78 -7.15
C GLY A 20 -3.86 -2.29 -7.05
N ILE A 21 -3.60 -3.33 -6.27
CA ILE A 21 -2.26 -3.91 -6.09
C ILE A 21 -2.21 -5.36 -6.60
N PRO A 22 -1.05 -5.86 -7.05
CA PRO A 22 -0.90 -7.28 -7.40
C PRO A 22 -1.16 -8.19 -6.19
N VAL A 23 -1.89 -9.29 -6.39
CA VAL A 23 -2.24 -10.23 -5.30
C VAL A 23 -1.00 -10.88 -4.67
N ASP A 24 0.09 -11.01 -5.44
CA ASP A 24 1.38 -11.53 -4.98
C ASP A 24 1.95 -10.74 -3.80
N ARG A 25 1.59 -9.46 -3.67
CA ARG A 25 1.97 -8.60 -2.53
C ARG A 25 1.48 -9.12 -1.18
N PHE A 26 0.42 -9.94 -1.14
CA PHE A 26 -0.06 -10.58 0.10
C PHE A 26 0.76 -11.83 0.47
N PHE A 27 1.50 -12.39 -0.49
CA PHE A 27 2.27 -13.63 -0.34
C PHE A 27 3.77 -13.40 -0.31
N ASP A 28 4.24 -12.22 -0.69
CA ASP A 28 5.61 -11.72 -0.49
C ASP A 28 5.89 -11.48 1.01
N GLY A 29 5.80 -12.55 1.78
CA GLY A 29 5.94 -12.62 3.22
C GLY A 29 7.32 -13.05 3.68
N GLU A 30 8.37 -12.81 2.91
CA GLU A 30 9.75 -13.04 3.38
C GLU A 30 10.57 -11.75 3.43
N SER A 31 10.85 -11.38 4.69
CA SER A 31 12.07 -10.73 5.15
C SER A 31 12.19 -9.24 4.94
N GLY A 32 11.68 -8.45 5.91
CA GLY A 32 12.28 -7.17 6.32
C GLY A 32 12.79 -6.27 5.19
N SER A 33 12.09 -6.25 4.07
CA SER A 33 12.56 -5.57 2.88
C SER A 33 12.32 -4.08 3.12
N PRO A 34 13.31 -3.21 2.85
CA PRO A 34 13.14 -1.76 2.96
C PRO A 34 11.82 -1.30 2.32
N ALA A 35 11.46 -1.90 1.18
CA ALA A 35 10.20 -1.63 0.48
C ALA A 35 8.93 -1.85 1.33
N THR A 36 8.90 -2.86 2.22
CA THR A 36 7.74 -3.09 3.11
C THR A 36 7.69 -2.09 4.26
N ALA A 37 8.84 -1.67 4.79
CA ALA A 37 8.93 -0.62 5.81
C ALA A 37 8.54 0.75 5.23
N ASP A 38 9.03 1.07 4.02
CA ASP A 38 8.71 2.30 3.30
C ASP A 38 7.21 2.37 2.97
N MET A 39 6.59 1.26 2.57
CA MET A 39 5.15 1.18 2.32
C MET A 39 4.33 1.42 3.60
N GLN A 40 4.72 0.79 4.71
CA GLN A 40 4.04 1.00 6.00
C GLN A 40 4.17 2.45 6.48
N GLU A 41 5.33 3.06 6.29
CA GLU A 41 5.56 4.46 6.60
C GLU A 41 4.70 5.39 5.74
N CYS A 42 4.60 5.13 4.43
CA CYS A 42 3.70 5.86 3.53
C CYS A 42 2.24 5.78 3.99
N LEU A 43 1.76 4.60 4.39
CA LEU A 43 0.39 4.44 4.92
C LEU A 43 0.20 5.22 6.23
N ARG A 44 1.20 5.17 7.13
CA ARG A 44 1.17 5.91 8.39
C ARG A 44 1.08 7.41 8.14
N LEU A 45 1.95 7.96 7.29
CA LEU A 45 1.95 9.38 6.92
C LEU A 45 0.64 9.79 6.26
N TRP A 46 0.13 8.98 5.33
CA TRP A 46 -1.15 9.22 4.68
C TRP A 46 -2.32 9.31 5.68
N SER A 47 -2.33 8.45 6.70
CA SER A 47 -3.34 8.46 7.77
C SER A 47 -3.31 9.74 8.62
N CYS A 48 -2.16 10.40 8.73
CA CYS A 48 -2.01 11.66 9.46
C CYS A 48 -2.54 12.87 8.68
N ILE A 49 -2.80 12.75 7.37
CA ILE A 49 -3.31 13.84 6.54
C ILE A 49 -4.83 13.94 6.70
N ARG A 50 -5.26 14.98 7.41
CA ARG A 50 -6.66 15.15 7.84
C ARG A 50 -7.55 15.88 6.85
N THR A 51 -6.97 16.66 5.93
CA THR A 51 -7.73 17.52 5.02
C THR A 51 -7.63 17.01 3.59
N ASP A 52 -8.70 17.18 2.82
CA ASP A 52 -8.71 16.77 1.40
C ASP A 52 -7.67 17.54 0.59
N ALA A 53 -7.53 18.85 0.84
CA ALA A 53 -6.46 19.65 0.26
C ALA A 53 -5.05 19.15 0.64
N GLY A 54 -4.88 18.57 1.83
CA GLY A 54 -3.64 17.91 2.23
C GLY A 54 -3.38 16.65 1.40
N ARG A 55 -4.40 15.82 1.20
CA ARG A 55 -4.31 14.56 0.43
C ARG A 55 -4.02 14.83 -1.04
N GLU A 56 -4.67 15.83 -1.63
CA GLU A 56 -4.42 16.24 -3.01
C GLU A 56 -2.98 16.71 -3.25
N ARG A 57 -2.42 17.47 -2.31
CA ARG A 57 -0.99 17.88 -2.39
C ARG A 57 -0.06 16.68 -2.30
N ALA A 58 -0.33 15.74 -1.40
CA ALA A 58 0.46 14.52 -1.28
C ALA A 58 0.41 13.67 -2.56
N LEU A 59 -0.77 13.49 -3.17
CA LEU A 59 -0.91 12.78 -4.45
C LEU A 59 -0.18 13.49 -5.58
N THR A 60 -0.27 14.82 -5.63
CA THR A 60 0.43 15.62 -6.65
C THR A 60 1.93 15.41 -6.56
N ALA A 61 2.50 15.41 -5.35
CA ALA A 61 3.92 15.16 -5.14
C ALA A 61 4.32 13.73 -5.57
N LEU A 62 3.57 12.71 -5.16
CA LEU A 62 3.84 11.32 -5.54
C LEU A 62 3.77 11.11 -7.06
N ARG A 63 2.77 11.69 -7.73
CA ARG A 63 2.64 11.62 -9.20
C ARG A 63 3.81 12.30 -9.91
N ALA A 64 4.29 13.43 -9.39
CA ALA A 64 5.44 14.12 -9.96
C ALA A 64 6.74 13.29 -9.85
N ILE A 65 6.94 12.59 -8.73
CA ILE A 65 8.07 11.67 -8.54
C ILE A 65 7.99 10.54 -9.57
N ILE A 66 6.86 9.85 -9.69
CA ILE A 66 6.67 8.75 -10.66
C ILE A 66 6.94 9.24 -12.10
N ALA A 67 6.44 10.42 -12.46
CA ALA A 67 6.70 10.99 -13.78
C ALA A 67 8.19 11.29 -14.03
N SER A 68 8.94 11.63 -12.97
CA SER A 68 10.39 11.87 -13.08
C SER A 68 11.21 10.58 -13.23
N GLU A 69 10.75 9.47 -12.65
CA GLU A 69 11.40 8.16 -12.75
C GLU A 69 11.18 7.46 -14.11
N GLN A 70 10.18 7.92 -14.87
CA GLN A 70 9.88 7.40 -16.22
C GLN A 70 10.74 8.04 -17.33
N ARG A 71 11.63 8.97 -16.99
CA ARG A 71 12.53 9.66 -17.93
C ARG A 71 13.91 9.03 -17.93
#